data_AF-A0A662EHX9-F1
#
_entry.id   AF-A0A662EHX9-F1
#
_cell.length_a   1.000
_cell.length_b   1.000
_cell.length_c   1.000
_cell.angle_alpha   90.00
_cell.angle_beta   90.00
_cell.angle_gamma   90.00
#
_symmetry.space_group_name_H-M   'P 1'
#
loop_
_entity.id
_entity.type
_entity.pdbx_description
1 polymer ?
#
loop_
_entity_poly.entity_id
_entity_poly.type
_entity_poly.pdbx_seq_one_letter_code
_entity_poly.pdbx_strand_id
1 'polypeptide(L)'
;MRGGTLRIVPKPTQEEEDRFFAKVKKGPGCWIWAAGCFVNGYGCFKVQGESYGAHRVSYVIEHGRIPDKLILLHSCDNPKCVNPDHLRAGTQAENIADRDAKGRTATGDRSGLRLHPERAARGDRNGSRLHPERLVRGEDHRDAKLTEAKVIEIRRRHASGAARPEISEEFGIHPSHVWRIVNHKCWKHVGGAA
;
A
#
# COMPACT_ATOMS: atom_id res chain seq x y z
N MET A 1 -3.75 4.00 0.70
CA MET A 1 -3.70 4.74 1.98
C MET A 1 -2.61 5.80 1.83
N ARG A 2 -2.95 7.09 1.85
CA ARG A 2 -1.95 8.16 1.71
C ARG A 2 -1.06 8.11 2.96
N GLY A 3 0.24 7.96 2.76
CA GLY A 3 1.26 8.02 3.81
C GLY A 3 1.29 9.42 4.41
N GLY A 4 0.42 9.69 5.36
CA GLY A 4 0.60 10.81 6.26
C GLY A 4 1.80 10.49 7.14
N THR A 5 2.83 11.33 7.07
CA THR A 5 3.93 11.32 8.04
C THR A 5 3.32 11.21 9.44
N LEU A 6 3.69 10.17 10.19
CA LEU A 6 3.23 9.99 11.57
C LEU A 6 3.68 11.20 12.37
N ARG A 7 2.79 12.19 12.52
CA ARG A 7 3.09 13.40 13.29
C ARG A 7 3.36 13.00 14.74
N ILE A 8 4.55 13.36 15.22
CA ILE A 8 4.92 13.22 16.63
C ILE A 8 3.92 14.05 17.42
N VAL A 9 3.33 13.45 18.45
CA VAL A 9 2.43 14.16 19.37
C VAL A 9 3.31 14.83 20.41
N PRO A 10 3.31 16.17 20.51
CA PRO A 10 4.06 16.85 21.56
C PRO A 10 3.45 16.52 22.93
N LYS A 11 4.26 16.64 23.99
CA LYS A 11 3.75 16.48 25.36
C LYS A 11 2.74 17.60 25.64
N PRO A 12 1.47 17.28 25.98
CA PRO A 12 0.48 18.31 26.32
C PRO A 12 0.88 19.12 27.56
N THR A 13 0.40 20.34 27.67
CA THR A 13 0.50 21.11 28.93
C THR A 13 -0.53 20.59 29.94
N GLN A 14 -0.36 20.91 31.23
CA GLN A 14 -1.31 20.48 32.27
C GLN A 14 -2.75 20.91 31.96
N GLU A 15 -2.94 22.14 31.48
CA GLU A 15 -4.25 22.66 31.07
C GLU A 15 -4.87 21.85 29.92
N GLU A 16 -4.04 21.37 29.00
CA GLU A 16 -4.48 20.52 27.90
C GLU A 16 -4.82 19.10 28.37
N GLU A 17 -4.07 18.57 29.34
CA GLU A 17 -4.39 17.28 29.98
C GLU A 17 -5.72 17.34 30.72
N ASP A 18 -5.96 18.40 31.50
CA ASP A 18 -7.21 18.58 32.22
C ASP A 18 -8.40 18.70 31.25
N ARG A 19 -8.23 19.50 30.17
CA ARG A 19 -9.22 19.61 29.09
C ARG A 19 -9.42 18.28 28.34
N PHE A 20 -8.38 17.46 28.23
CA PHE A 20 -8.45 16.13 27.63
C PHE A 20 -9.32 15.22 28.50
N PHE A 21 -8.98 15.06 29.78
CA PHE A 21 -9.71 14.17 30.69
C PHE A 21 -11.13 14.61 30.97
N ALA A 22 -11.44 15.91 30.92
CA ALA A 22 -12.81 16.42 30.98
C ALA A 22 -13.72 15.88 29.85
N LYS A 23 -13.14 15.39 28.75
CA LYS A 23 -13.86 14.81 27.59
C LYS A 23 -13.85 13.29 27.59
N VAL A 24 -13.29 12.66 28.62
CA VAL A 24 -13.15 11.21 28.73
C VAL A 24 -14.15 10.66 29.74
N LYS A 25 -14.97 9.72 29.29
CA LYS A 25 -15.84 8.94 30.17
C LYS A 25 -15.10 7.66 30.59
N LYS A 26 -14.54 7.65 31.80
CA LYS A 26 -13.82 6.49 32.35
C LYS A 26 -14.82 5.41 32.80
N GLY A 27 -14.72 4.22 32.21
CA GLY A 27 -15.41 3.02 32.67
C GLY A 27 -14.43 1.99 33.23
N PRO A 28 -14.91 0.83 33.74
CA PRO A 28 -14.07 -0.21 34.34
C PRO A 28 -13.14 -0.93 33.35
N GLY A 29 -13.33 -0.72 32.04
CA GLY A 29 -12.43 -1.20 31.00
C GLY A 29 -12.06 -0.07 30.03
N CYS A 30 -12.91 0.16 29.03
CA CYS A 30 -12.65 1.24 28.06
C CYS A 30 -12.89 2.63 28.67
N TRP A 31 -12.00 3.57 28.37
CA TRP A 31 -12.23 5.00 28.60
C TRP A 31 -12.69 5.62 27.30
N ILE A 32 -13.93 6.10 27.24
CA ILE A 32 -14.57 6.49 25.99
C ILE A 32 -14.38 7.98 25.74
N TRP A 33 -13.82 8.31 24.58
CA TRP A 33 -13.77 9.68 24.08
C TRP A 33 -15.17 10.18 23.71
N ALA A 34 -15.60 11.26 24.36
CA ALA A 34 -16.95 11.82 24.18
C ALA A 34 -17.00 13.07 23.29
N ALA A 35 -15.88 13.50 22.71
CA ALA A 35 -15.79 14.70 21.87
C ALA A 35 -15.58 14.34 20.39
N GLY A 36 -15.09 15.32 19.61
CA GLY A 36 -14.89 15.19 18.16
C GLY A 36 -14.10 13.94 17.76
N CYS A 37 -14.47 13.37 16.62
CA CYS A 37 -13.83 12.20 16.03
C CYS A 37 -13.47 12.50 14.57
N PHE A 38 -12.43 11.84 14.07
CA PHE A 38 -12.12 11.80 12.65
C PHE A 38 -13.16 10.95 11.89
N VAL A 39 -13.18 11.08 10.55
CA VAL A 39 -14.12 10.33 9.69
C VAL A 39 -13.99 8.81 9.80
N ASN A 40 -12.81 8.33 10.22
CA ASN A 40 -12.53 6.91 10.45
C ASN A 40 -12.93 6.42 11.85
N GLY A 41 -13.61 7.25 12.65
CA GLY A 41 -14.17 6.89 13.96
C GLY A 41 -13.24 7.05 15.14
N TYR A 42 -11.95 7.35 14.93
CA TYR A 42 -11.01 7.61 16.03
C TYR A 42 -11.25 9.00 16.64
N GLY A 43 -11.21 9.09 17.98
CA GLY A 43 -11.28 10.37 18.67
C GLY A 43 -10.17 11.32 18.25
N CYS A 44 -10.44 12.63 18.24
CA CYS A 44 -9.45 13.67 17.94
C CYS A 44 -9.40 14.73 19.05
N PHE A 45 -8.20 15.27 19.28
CA PHE A 45 -7.94 16.31 20.26
C PHE A 45 -6.86 17.27 19.75
N LYS A 46 -7.00 18.56 20.10
CA LYS A 46 -6.01 19.58 19.73
C LYS A 46 -4.96 19.70 20.82
N VAL A 47 -3.68 19.68 20.45
CA VAL A 47 -2.53 19.93 21.33
C VAL A 47 -1.68 21.01 20.65
N GLN A 48 -1.39 22.11 21.33
CA GLN A 48 -0.61 23.23 20.79
C GLN A 48 -1.12 23.73 19.41
N GLY A 49 -2.44 23.79 19.23
CA GLY A 49 -3.09 24.25 18.00
C GLY A 49 -3.29 23.18 16.92
N GLU A 50 -2.56 22.06 16.97
CA GLU A 50 -2.62 20.98 15.98
C GLU A 50 -3.53 19.83 16.43
N SER A 51 -4.21 19.17 15.48
CA SER A 51 -5.12 18.05 15.78
C SER A 51 -4.43 16.69 15.73
N TYR A 52 -4.57 15.91 16.79
CA TYR A 52 -4.00 14.57 16.95
C TYR A 52 -5.09 13.55 17.31
N GLY A 53 -4.80 12.26 17.12
CA GLY A 53 -5.67 11.18 17.60
C GLY A 53 -5.72 11.16 19.13
N ALA A 54 -6.92 11.15 19.71
CA ALA A 54 -7.11 11.20 21.16
C ALA A 54 -6.43 10.04 21.89
N HIS A 55 -6.42 8.84 21.31
CA HIS A 55 -5.68 7.70 21.87
C HIS A 55 -4.17 7.93 21.91
N ARG A 56 -3.60 8.63 20.90
CA ARG A 56 -2.18 8.99 20.87
C ARG A 56 -1.84 10.01 21.94
N VAL A 57 -2.72 11.00 22.14
CA VAL A 57 -2.58 11.98 23.21
C VAL A 57 -2.60 11.29 24.57
N SER A 58 -3.57 10.41 24.83
CA SER A 58 -3.64 9.68 26.10
C SER A 58 -2.40 8.81 26.36
N TYR A 59 -1.87 8.16 25.32
CA TYR A 59 -0.64 7.39 25.43
C TYR A 59 0.56 8.27 25.78
N VAL A 60 0.66 9.47 25.18
CA VAL A 60 1.75 10.42 25.45
C VAL A 60 1.65 11.05 26.83
N ILE A 61 0.45 11.30 27.35
CA ILE A 61 0.26 11.76 28.72
C ILE A 61 0.86 10.75 29.71
N GLU A 62 0.55 9.46 29.53
CA GLU A 62 0.98 8.39 30.43
C GLU A 62 2.45 7.98 30.23
N HIS A 63 2.89 7.79 28.97
CA HIS A 63 4.19 7.19 28.64
C HIS A 63 5.21 8.21 28.09
N GLY A 64 4.82 9.47 27.95
CA GLY A 64 5.68 10.59 27.52
C GLY A 64 5.94 10.68 26.01
N ARG A 65 6.13 9.56 25.29
CA ARG A 65 6.29 9.58 23.83
C ARG A 65 5.89 8.25 23.17
N ILE A 66 5.43 8.32 21.93
CA ILE A 66 5.27 7.14 21.08
C ILE A 66 6.61 6.88 20.39
N PRO A 67 7.20 5.67 20.49
CA PRO A 67 8.45 5.36 19.80
C PRO A 67 8.35 5.54 18.28
N ASP A 68 9.45 5.96 17.66
CA ASP A 68 9.51 6.22 16.23
C ASP A 68 9.12 4.99 15.42
N LYS A 69 8.40 5.22 14.31
CA LYS A 69 7.93 4.19 13.37
C LYS A 69 6.95 3.16 13.97
N LEU A 70 6.56 3.30 15.24
CA LEU A 70 5.51 2.48 15.84
C LEU A 70 4.14 3.16 15.71
N ILE A 71 3.12 2.32 15.64
CA ILE A 71 1.72 2.69 15.71
C ILE A 71 1.14 2.22 17.05
N LEU A 72 0.03 2.82 17.47
CA LEU A 72 -0.70 2.36 18.65
C LEU A 72 -1.79 1.38 18.22
N LEU A 73 -1.78 0.21 18.86
CA LEU A 73 -2.75 -0.85 18.64
C LEU A 73 -3.68 -0.90 19.85
N HIS A 74 -4.98 -1.02 19.58
CA HIS A 74 -5.99 -1.25 20.62
C HIS A 74 -6.13 -2.75 20.89
N SER A 75 -5.96 -3.18 22.13
CA SER A 75 -6.32 -4.55 22.53
C SER A 75 -7.84 -4.77 22.56
N CYS A 76 -8.59 -3.72 22.87
CA CYS A 76 -10.06 -3.72 22.98
C CYS A 76 -10.81 -3.47 21.66
N ASP A 77 -10.09 -3.15 20.57
CA ASP A 77 -10.65 -2.92 19.24
C ASP A 77 -11.74 -1.84 19.14
N ASN A 78 -11.75 -0.91 20.10
CA ASN A 78 -12.69 0.21 20.14
C ASN A 78 -11.96 1.51 19.76
N PRO A 79 -12.20 2.09 18.57
CA PRO A 79 -11.51 3.31 18.11
C PRO A 79 -11.71 4.54 19.00
N LYS A 80 -12.79 4.58 19.79
CA LYS A 80 -13.08 5.66 20.75
C LYS A 80 -12.41 5.44 22.11
N CYS A 81 -11.80 4.29 22.34
CA CYS A 81 -11.09 4.01 23.58
C CYS A 81 -9.79 4.82 23.64
N VAL A 82 -9.58 5.50 24.77
CA VAL A 82 -8.36 6.24 25.10
C VAL A 82 -7.69 5.71 26.37
N ASN A 83 -8.13 4.57 26.92
CA ASN A 83 -7.47 3.99 28.10
C ASN A 83 -6.02 3.59 27.74
N PRO A 84 -4.98 4.15 28.38
CA PRO A 84 -3.58 3.78 28.13
C PRO A 84 -3.31 2.28 28.26
N ASP A 85 -3.97 1.59 29.20
CA ASP A 85 -3.80 0.14 29.41
C ASP A 85 -4.30 -0.69 28.23
N HIS A 86 -5.17 -0.13 27.41
CA HIS A 86 -5.68 -0.76 26.20
C HIS A 86 -4.86 -0.40 24.95
N LEU A 87 -3.79 0.37 25.10
CA LEU A 87 -2.96 0.86 24.01
C LEU A 87 -1.55 0.27 24.12
N ARG A 88 -1.09 -0.35 23.02
CA ARG A 88 0.27 -0.87 22.92
C ARG A 88 0.96 -0.28 21.70
N ALA A 89 2.20 0.17 21.87
CA ALA A 89 3.06 0.50 20.73
C ALA A 89 3.50 -0.78 20.01
N GLY A 90 3.32 -0.82 18.70
CA GLY A 90 3.69 -1.96 17.86
C GLY A 90 3.89 -1.57 16.41
N THR A 91 4.35 -2.52 15.62
CA THR A 91 4.61 -2.36 14.20
C THR A 91 3.33 -2.53 13.38
N GLN A 92 3.35 -1.99 12.15
CA GLN A 92 2.29 -2.25 11.19
C GLN A 92 2.11 -3.75 10.90
N ALA A 93 3.20 -4.53 10.93
CA ALA A 93 3.18 -5.96 10.73
C ALA A 93 2.42 -6.69 11.86
N GLU A 94 2.70 -6.33 13.12
CA GLU A 94 1.96 -6.88 14.27
C GLU A 94 0.47 -6.53 14.22
N ASN A 95 0.11 -5.31 13.80
CA ASN A 95 -1.30 -4.92 13.64
C ASN A 95 -2.02 -5.73 12.55
N ILE A 96 -1.32 -6.03 11.46
CA ILE A 96 -1.85 -6.92 10.40
C ILE A 96 -2.02 -8.34 10.93
N ALA A 97 -1.03 -8.87 11.65
CA ALA A 97 -1.08 -10.21 12.21
C ALA A 97 -2.22 -10.36 13.24
N ASP A 98 -2.41 -9.38 14.13
CA ASP A 98 -3.52 -9.36 15.11
C ASP A 98 -4.89 -9.34 14.42
N ARG A 99 -5.05 -8.49 13.39
CA ARG A 99 -6.27 -8.43 12.58
C ARG A 99 -6.58 -9.78 11.91
N ASP A 100 -5.54 -10.42 11.35
CA ASP A 100 -5.66 -11.71 10.67
C ASP A 100 -6.02 -12.82 11.67
N ALA A 101 -5.34 -12.88 12.83
CA ALA A 101 -5.63 -13.83 13.91
C ALA A 101 -7.08 -13.68 14.43
N LYS A 102 -7.59 -12.45 14.50
CA LYS A 102 -8.99 -12.15 14.87
C LYS A 102 -10.00 -12.41 13.75
N GLY A 103 -9.57 -12.92 12.59
CA GLY A 103 -10.47 -13.26 11.47
C GLY A 103 -11.17 -12.06 10.83
N ARG A 104 -10.62 -10.85 10.99
CA ARG A 104 -11.24 -9.60 10.50
C ARG A 104 -10.90 -9.26 9.07
N THR A 105 -9.99 -10.00 8.46
CA THR A 105 -9.67 -9.83 7.05
C THR A 105 -10.83 -10.31 6.19
N ALA A 106 -11.26 -9.42 5.29
CA ALA A 106 -12.34 -9.69 4.35
C ALA A 106 -11.85 -10.69 3.28
N THR A 107 -12.01 -11.98 3.58
CA THR A 107 -11.66 -13.11 2.69
C THR A 107 -12.91 -13.87 2.27
N GLY A 108 -12.77 -14.70 1.22
CA GLY A 108 -13.87 -15.53 0.71
C GLY A 108 -15.08 -14.69 0.33
N ASP A 109 -16.25 -15.05 0.85
CA ASP A 109 -17.53 -14.39 0.53
C ASP A 109 -17.65 -12.99 1.11
N ARG A 110 -16.85 -12.65 2.13
CA ARG A 110 -16.75 -11.28 2.65
C ARG A 110 -15.83 -10.39 1.81
N SER A 111 -15.14 -10.93 0.81
CA SER A 111 -14.26 -10.14 -0.06
C SER A 111 -15.06 -9.10 -0.83
N GLY A 112 -14.54 -7.88 -0.89
CA GLY A 112 -15.15 -6.80 -1.67
C GLY A 112 -15.37 -7.17 -3.15
N LEU A 113 -14.54 -8.05 -3.72
CA LEU A 113 -14.74 -8.53 -5.10
C LEU A 113 -15.98 -9.43 -5.24
N ARG A 114 -16.34 -10.17 -4.19
CA ARG A 114 -17.54 -11.01 -4.17
C ARG A 114 -18.79 -10.24 -3.77
N LEU A 115 -18.68 -9.32 -2.81
CA LEU A 115 -19.78 -8.45 -2.40
C LEU A 115 -20.14 -7.40 -3.45
N HIS A 116 -19.14 -6.93 -4.22
CA HIS A 116 -19.29 -5.88 -5.22
C HIS A 116 -18.61 -6.24 -6.56
N PRO A 117 -19.04 -7.32 -7.23
CA PRO A 117 -18.44 -7.76 -8.49
C PRO A 117 -18.58 -6.71 -9.61
N GLU A 118 -19.60 -5.85 -9.56
CA GLU A 118 -19.84 -4.77 -10.51
C GLU A 118 -18.74 -3.70 -10.51
N ARG A 119 -18.05 -3.54 -9.36
CA ARG A 119 -16.91 -2.61 -9.21
C ARG A 119 -15.60 -3.19 -9.74
N ALA A 120 -15.57 -4.48 -10.08
CA ALA A 120 -14.38 -5.09 -10.62
C ALA A 120 -14.04 -4.50 -11.99
N ALA A 121 -12.85 -3.89 -12.09
CA ALA A 121 -12.28 -3.40 -13.34
C ALA A 121 -11.86 -4.58 -14.24
N ARG A 122 -12.85 -5.22 -14.87
CA ARG A 122 -12.68 -6.33 -15.82
C ARG A 122 -12.86 -5.85 -17.26
N GLY A 123 -12.28 -6.61 -18.19
CA GLY A 123 -12.38 -6.32 -19.62
C GLY A 123 -11.83 -4.94 -19.92
N ASP A 124 -12.61 -4.12 -20.62
CA ASP A 124 -12.18 -2.82 -21.11
C ASP A 124 -12.04 -1.76 -20.01
N ARG A 125 -12.65 -2.00 -18.84
CA ARG A 125 -12.42 -1.18 -17.64
C ARG A 125 -11.08 -1.47 -16.96
N ASN A 126 -10.32 -2.46 -17.43
CA ASN A 126 -8.98 -2.73 -16.90
C ASN A 126 -8.07 -1.53 -17.14
N GLY A 127 -7.36 -1.07 -16.10
CA GLY A 127 -6.46 0.07 -16.19
C GLY A 127 -5.39 -0.05 -17.29
N SER A 128 -4.89 -1.25 -17.58
CA SER A 128 -3.92 -1.44 -18.67
C SER A 128 -4.53 -1.23 -20.07
N ARG A 129 -5.86 -1.35 -20.20
CA ARG A 129 -6.60 -1.10 -21.43
C ARG A 129 -7.15 0.33 -21.50
N LEU A 130 -7.59 0.88 -20.38
CA LEU A 130 -8.03 2.28 -20.28
C LEU A 130 -6.88 3.27 -20.44
N HIS A 131 -5.70 2.90 -19.94
CA HIS A 131 -4.53 3.77 -19.91
C HIS A 131 -3.28 3.06 -20.47
N PRO A 132 -3.30 2.62 -21.73
CA PRO A 132 -2.18 1.93 -22.34
C PRO A 132 -0.92 2.79 -22.41
N GLU A 133 -1.05 4.11 -22.44
CA GLU A 133 0.03 5.10 -22.44
C GLU A 133 0.86 5.11 -21.15
N ARG A 134 0.30 4.62 -20.03
CA ARG A 134 1.02 4.53 -18.74
C ARG A 134 1.86 3.28 -18.61
N LEU A 135 1.69 2.33 -19.54
CA LEU A 135 2.45 1.09 -19.53
C LEU A 135 3.83 1.36 -20.12
N VAL A 136 4.84 1.27 -19.27
CA VAL A 136 6.24 1.23 -19.69
C VAL A 136 6.46 -0.06 -20.48
N ARG A 137 6.98 0.05 -21.71
CA ARG A 137 7.16 -1.08 -22.63
C ARG A 137 8.59 -1.13 -23.15
N GLY A 138 9.02 -2.35 -23.48
CA GLY A 138 10.26 -2.53 -24.22
C GLY A 138 11.46 -1.94 -23.49
N GLU A 139 12.19 -1.06 -24.18
CA GLU A 139 13.43 -0.45 -23.69
C GLU A 139 13.22 0.63 -22.62
N ASP A 140 12.02 1.20 -22.51
CA ASP A 140 11.68 2.15 -21.45
C ASP A 140 11.62 1.48 -20.08
N HIS A 141 11.52 0.14 -20.03
CA HIS A 141 11.52 -0.58 -18.77
C HIS A 141 12.92 -0.53 -18.16
N ARG A 142 13.03 -0.08 -16.89
CA ARG A 142 14.32 0.12 -16.21
C ARG A 142 15.27 -1.08 -16.23
N ASP A 143 14.72 -2.30 -16.32
CA ASP A 143 15.48 -3.56 -16.35
C ASP A 143 15.56 -4.18 -17.77
N ALA A 144 15.24 -3.41 -18.81
CA ALA A 144 15.27 -3.89 -20.18
C ALA A 144 16.70 -4.22 -20.63
N LYS A 145 16.90 -5.46 -21.09
CA LYS A 145 18.20 -5.96 -21.58
C LYS A 145 18.38 -5.81 -23.09
N LEU A 146 17.29 -5.54 -23.81
CA LEU A 146 17.27 -5.32 -25.25
C LEU A 146 16.72 -3.93 -25.54
N THR A 147 17.21 -3.34 -26.61
CA THR A 147 16.68 -2.10 -27.20
C THR A 147 15.76 -2.43 -28.37
N GLU A 148 14.90 -1.50 -28.77
CA GLU A 148 14.06 -1.64 -29.96
C GLU A 148 14.91 -1.89 -31.21
N ALA A 149 16.06 -1.21 -31.33
CA ALA A 149 17.02 -1.43 -32.41
C ALA A 149 17.53 -2.88 -32.47
N LYS A 150 17.87 -3.49 -31.33
CA LYS A 150 18.31 -4.90 -31.28
C LYS A 150 17.17 -5.85 -31.65
N VAL A 151 15.94 -5.53 -31.27
CA VAL A 151 14.74 -6.32 -31.63
C VAL A 151 14.50 -6.29 -33.14
N ILE A 152 14.62 -5.13 -33.77
CA ILE A 152 14.53 -4.98 -35.23
C ILE A 152 15.62 -5.80 -35.92
N GLU A 153 16.85 -5.73 -35.40
CA GLU A 153 17.98 -6.46 -35.98
C GLU A 153 17.82 -7.98 -35.86
N ILE A 154 17.36 -8.49 -34.71
CA ILE A 154 17.03 -9.91 -34.52
C ILE A 154 16.02 -10.38 -35.56
N ARG A 155 14.98 -9.59 -35.83
CA ARG A 155 13.95 -9.91 -36.82
C ARG A 155 14.51 -9.90 -38.25
N ARG A 156 15.28 -8.85 -38.59
CA ARG A 156 15.92 -8.72 -39.90
C ARG A 156 16.85 -9.89 -40.21
N ARG A 157 17.70 -10.28 -39.24
CA ARG A 157 18.62 -11.42 -39.37
C ARG A 157 17.90 -12.74 -39.59
N HIS A 158 16.83 -12.99 -38.82
CA HIS A 158 16.02 -14.19 -39.01
C HIS A 158 15.35 -14.20 -40.40
N ALA A 159 14.80 -13.06 -40.85
CA ALA A 159 14.19 -12.93 -42.17
C ALA A 159 15.21 -13.15 -43.31
N SER A 160 16.47 -12.78 -43.13
CA SER A 160 17.56 -13.08 -44.07
C SER A 160 18.10 -14.51 -43.98
N GLY A 161 17.49 -15.39 -43.17
CA GLY A 161 17.83 -16.81 -43.10
C GLY A 161 18.76 -17.24 -41.97
N ALA A 162 19.13 -16.34 -41.05
CA ALA A 162 19.98 -16.70 -39.91
C ALA A 162 19.26 -17.65 -38.94
N ALA A 163 19.98 -18.64 -38.42
CA ALA A 163 19.41 -19.62 -37.52
C ALA A 163 19.17 -19.02 -36.12
N ARG A 164 18.04 -19.37 -35.48
CA ARG A 164 17.69 -18.87 -34.14
C ARG A 164 18.75 -19.15 -33.05
N PRO A 165 19.46 -20.30 -33.03
CA PRO A 165 20.55 -20.53 -32.08
C PRO A 165 21.73 -19.55 -32.26
N GLU A 166 22.07 -19.21 -33.50
CA GLU A 166 23.12 -18.24 -33.81
C GLU A 166 22.76 -16.84 -33.27
N ILE A 167 21.52 -16.40 -33.52
CA ILE A 167 20.98 -15.14 -32.99
C ILE A 167 20.93 -15.15 -31.45
N SER A 168 20.65 -16.31 -30.85
CA SER A 168 20.60 -16.47 -29.39
C SER A 168 21.95 -16.23 -28.73
N GLU A 169 23.01 -16.82 -29.28
CA GLU A 169 24.38 -16.70 -28.77
C GLU A 169 24.91 -15.27 -28.91
N GLU A 170 24.74 -14.67 -30.09
CA GLU A 170 25.22 -13.33 -30.41
C GLU A 170 24.58 -12.24 -29.55
N PHE A 171 23.26 -12.31 -29.34
CA PHE A 171 22.54 -11.33 -28.54
C PHE A 171 22.51 -11.68 -27.04
N GLY A 172 23.09 -12.81 -26.64
CA GLY A 172 23.13 -13.28 -25.25
C GLY A 172 21.73 -13.49 -24.65
N ILE A 173 20.76 -13.89 -25.49
CA ILE A 173 19.36 -14.09 -25.07
C ILE A 173 18.94 -15.53 -25.29
N HIS A 174 18.10 -16.06 -24.41
CA HIS A 174 17.65 -17.44 -24.51
C HIS A 174 16.93 -17.74 -25.86
N PRO A 175 17.12 -18.92 -26.50
CA PRO A 175 16.53 -19.22 -27.82
C PRO A 175 15.01 -19.08 -27.88
N SER A 176 14.31 -19.39 -26.78
CA SER A 176 12.86 -19.19 -26.69
C SER A 176 12.45 -17.70 -26.70
N HIS A 177 13.32 -16.80 -26.26
CA HIS A 177 13.09 -15.36 -26.33
C HIS A 177 13.27 -14.85 -27.77
N VAL A 178 14.29 -15.34 -28.49
CA VAL A 178 14.44 -15.10 -29.94
C VAL A 178 13.18 -15.53 -30.69
N TRP A 179 12.68 -16.74 -30.43
CA TRP A 179 11.44 -17.21 -31.03
C TRP A 179 10.24 -16.28 -30.75
N ARG A 180 10.09 -15.81 -29.51
CA ARG A 180 9.01 -14.88 -29.15
C ARG A 180 9.13 -13.52 -29.84
N ILE A 181 10.36 -13.02 -30.03
CA ILE A 181 10.64 -11.76 -30.73
C ILE A 181 10.28 -11.87 -32.21
N VAL A 182 10.77 -12.93 -32.87
CA VAL A 182 10.53 -13.21 -34.29
C VAL A 182 9.05 -13.43 -34.58
N ASN A 183 8.34 -14.18 -33.73
CA ASN A 183 6.91 -14.47 -33.94
C ASN A 183 5.97 -13.38 -33.37
N HIS A 184 6.49 -12.19 -33.06
CA HIS A 184 5.74 -11.06 -32.50
C HIS A 184 4.89 -11.44 -31.25
N LYS A 185 5.34 -12.42 -30.47
CA LYS A 185 4.68 -12.80 -29.20
C LYS A 185 5.05 -11.83 -28.07
N CYS A 186 6.22 -11.21 -28.14
CA CYS A 186 6.66 -10.08 -27.34
C CYS A 186 7.13 -8.93 -28.24
N TRP A 187 7.40 -7.75 -27.67
CA TRP A 187 7.79 -6.55 -28.44
C TRP A 187 6.82 -6.23 -29.59
N LYS A 188 5.51 -6.32 -29.30
CA LYS A 188 4.42 -6.15 -30.27
C LYS A 188 4.29 -4.73 -30.81
N HIS A 189 4.82 -3.75 -30.07
CA HIS A 189 4.81 -2.34 -30.43
C HIS A 189 5.95 -2.00 -31.40
N VAL A 190 7.03 -2.78 -31.39
CA VAL A 190 8.14 -2.62 -32.33
C VAL A 190 7.75 -3.28 -33.64
N GLY A 191 7.90 -2.58 -34.77
CA GLY A 191 7.70 -3.09 -36.12
C GLY A 191 8.88 -3.93 -36.64
N GLY A 192 8.91 -4.21 -37.94
CA GLY A 192 10.01 -4.93 -38.61
C GLY A 192 9.54 -6.11 -39.46
N ALA A 193 10.43 -6.62 -40.32
CA ALA A 193 10.17 -7.77 -41.18
C ALA A 193 9.87 -9.03 -40.36
N ALA A 194 8.89 -9.82 -40.80
CA ALA A 194 8.52 -11.10 -40.20
C ALA A 194 9.37 -12.25 -40.78
#